data_AF-A0A4Y2SNW3-F1
#
_entry.id   AF-A0A4Y2SNW3-F1
#
_cell.length_a   1.000
_cell.length_b   1.000
_cell.length_c   1.000
_cell.angle_alpha   90.00
_cell.angle_beta   90.00
_cell.angle_gamma   90.00
#
_symmetry.space_group_name_H-M   'P 1'
#
loop_
_entity.id
_entity.type
_entity.pdbx_description
1 polymer ?
#
loop_
_entity_poly.entity_id
_entity_poly.type
_entity_poly.pdbx_seq_one_letter_code
_entity_poly.pdbx_strand_id
1 'polypeptide(L)'
;SQKVLCLGFPYLTDDVKTEYVSVKVSPDDSSSIELCAIEFFVKDDEWCEHPPENSIPNAQLEVSRNKGVLHCNEGFREKDGREDYATCENNTWSYQSLQCVETFCNSDVGNVRTLEGVWNSDSKSSKYSVGMKRTLKCKPGYNREGHPLTVTCDKNGTWTRTTATCKKDRPQMDYRILAIVVGSLVAITIPILVAVKIYLSSRKKIYRFIRRR
;
A
#
# COMPACT_ATOMS: atom_id res chain seq x y z
N SER A 1 -79.38 -6.27 -13.99
CA SER A 1 -78.44 -5.74 -13.00
C SER A 1 -78.58 -6.46 -11.68
N GLN A 2 -77.68 -7.40 -11.39
CA GLN A 2 -77.51 -7.91 -10.03
C GLN A 2 -76.72 -6.85 -9.25
N LYS A 3 -77.26 -6.40 -8.12
CA LYS A 3 -76.53 -5.54 -7.18
C LYS A 3 -75.64 -6.45 -6.33
N VAL A 4 -74.34 -6.27 -6.43
CA VAL A 4 -73.37 -6.93 -5.55
C VAL A 4 -73.39 -6.23 -4.20
N LEU A 5 -73.62 -7.00 -3.12
CA LEU A 5 -73.57 -6.53 -1.74
C LEU A 5 -72.17 -6.81 -1.21
N CYS A 6 -71.28 -5.80 -1.16
CA CYS A 6 -69.95 -5.98 -0.57
C CYS A 6 -70.06 -5.96 0.96
N LEU A 7 -69.71 -7.06 1.62
CA LEU A 7 -69.58 -7.16 3.07
C LEU A 7 -68.13 -6.82 3.46
N GLY A 8 -67.95 -5.92 4.42
CA GLY A 8 -66.63 -5.62 4.99
C GLY A 8 -66.20 -6.74 5.94
N PHE A 9 -65.00 -7.30 5.72
CA PHE A 9 -64.40 -8.30 6.60
C PHE A 9 -63.29 -7.66 7.46
N PRO A 10 -63.07 -8.13 8.69
CA PRO A 10 -62.05 -7.60 9.59
C PRO A 10 -60.63 -8.07 9.19
N TYR A 11 -59.69 -7.15 9.32
CA TYR A 11 -58.24 -7.28 9.10
C TYR A 11 -57.64 -8.60 9.62
N LEU A 12 -56.84 -9.27 8.78
CA LEU A 12 -55.98 -10.40 9.15
C LEU A 12 -54.51 -9.95 9.09
N THR A 13 -53.86 -9.91 10.25
CA THR A 13 -52.44 -9.60 10.42
C THR A 13 -51.63 -10.89 10.30
N ASP A 14 -51.25 -11.28 9.09
CA ASP A 14 -50.17 -12.25 8.89
C ASP A 14 -49.28 -11.82 7.74
N ASP A 15 -47.99 -11.91 8.00
CA ASP A 15 -47.02 -10.88 7.65
C ASP A 15 -45.90 -11.49 6.80
N VAL A 16 -46.04 -11.48 5.47
CA VAL A 16 -45.03 -12.01 4.54
C VAL A 16 -44.74 -11.02 3.41
N LYS A 17 -43.47 -10.67 3.23
CA LYS A 17 -42.97 -9.66 2.30
C LYS A 17 -43.06 -10.13 0.83
N THR A 18 -43.81 -9.41 0.01
CA THR A 18 -43.84 -9.56 -1.46
C THR A 18 -43.20 -8.34 -2.12
N GLU A 19 -42.17 -8.55 -2.96
CA GLU A 19 -41.44 -7.44 -3.62
C GLU A 19 -42.27 -6.77 -4.73
N TYR A 20 -43.14 -7.53 -5.39
CA TYR A 20 -44.22 -7.02 -6.24
C TYR A 20 -45.37 -8.03 -6.27
N VAL A 21 -46.61 -7.53 -6.30
CA VAL A 21 -47.78 -8.36 -6.63
C VAL A 21 -48.28 -7.94 -8.00
N SER A 22 -48.27 -8.88 -8.95
CA SER A 22 -48.77 -8.65 -10.31
C SER A 22 -50.08 -9.40 -10.52
N VAL A 23 -51.17 -8.64 -10.67
CA VAL A 23 -52.49 -9.18 -10.99
C VAL A 23 -52.70 -9.06 -12.50
N LYS A 24 -52.73 -10.18 -13.21
CA LYS A 24 -52.99 -10.21 -14.66
C LYS A 24 -54.40 -10.73 -14.91
N VAL A 25 -55.24 -9.89 -15.52
CA VAL A 25 -56.63 -10.22 -15.87
C VAL A 25 -56.74 -10.27 -17.39
N SER A 26 -57.31 -11.33 -17.95
CA SER A 26 -57.54 -11.49 -19.39
C SER A 26 -58.97 -11.99 -19.62
N PRO A 27 -59.95 -11.10 -19.78
CA PRO A 27 -61.31 -11.48 -20.15
C PRO A 27 -61.44 -11.65 -21.67
N ASP A 28 -62.26 -12.60 -22.11
CA ASP A 28 -62.80 -12.62 -23.49
C ASP A 28 -63.95 -11.59 -23.62
N ASP A 29 -64.28 -11.18 -24.85
CA ASP A 29 -65.23 -10.10 -25.20
C ASP A 29 -66.66 -10.21 -24.60
N SER A 30 -67.01 -11.35 -23.98
CA SER A 30 -68.30 -11.58 -23.31
C SER A 30 -68.22 -11.64 -21.77
N SER A 31 -67.08 -11.35 -21.16
CA SER A 31 -66.85 -11.55 -19.72
C SER A 31 -66.46 -10.26 -19.00
N SER A 32 -67.23 -9.84 -18.00
CA SER A 32 -66.87 -8.77 -17.07
C SER A 32 -66.45 -9.35 -15.73
N ILE A 33 -65.25 -9.01 -15.24
CA ILE A 33 -64.82 -9.33 -13.87
C ILE A 33 -65.24 -8.17 -12.95
N GLU A 34 -66.08 -8.47 -11.96
CA GLU A 34 -66.46 -7.54 -10.89
C GLU A 34 -65.72 -7.96 -9.60
N LEU A 35 -64.73 -7.16 -9.16
CA LEU A 35 -63.98 -7.36 -7.93
C LEU A 35 -64.34 -6.24 -6.93
N CYS A 36 -64.74 -6.58 -5.70
CA CYS A 36 -65.05 -5.56 -4.68
C CYS A 36 -63.77 -4.91 -4.10
N ALA A 37 -62.71 -5.68 -3.80
CA ALA A 37 -61.43 -5.16 -3.31
C ALA A 37 -60.32 -6.22 -3.42
N ILE A 38 -59.06 -5.78 -3.55
CA ILE A 38 -57.85 -6.59 -3.36
C ILE A 38 -57.03 -5.87 -2.29
N GLU A 39 -56.78 -6.53 -1.17
CA GLU A 39 -55.99 -5.99 -0.07
C GLU A 39 -54.64 -6.70 0.01
N PHE A 40 -53.58 -5.93 0.20
CA PHE A 40 -52.22 -6.43 0.41
C PHE A 40 -51.75 -5.98 1.79
N PHE A 41 -51.24 -6.93 2.58
CA PHE A 41 -50.60 -6.64 3.86
C PHE A 41 -49.11 -6.83 3.70
N VAL A 42 -48.34 -5.80 4.01
CA VAL A 42 -46.88 -5.85 4.03
C VAL A 42 -46.46 -5.67 5.49
N LYS A 43 -45.80 -6.69 6.05
CA LYS A 43 -45.07 -6.51 7.30
C LYS A 43 -43.90 -5.57 7.02
N ASP A 44 -43.95 -4.38 7.59
CA ASP A 44 -42.72 -3.65 7.83
C ASP A 44 -42.00 -4.38 8.95
N ASP A 45 -40.80 -4.91 8.70
CA ASP A 45 -39.98 -5.45 9.78
C ASP A 45 -39.82 -4.34 10.83
N GLU A 46 -39.90 -4.65 12.13
CA GLU A 46 -39.77 -3.65 13.19
C GLU A 46 -38.48 -2.82 13.00
N TRP A 47 -38.66 -1.56 12.58
CA TRP A 47 -37.55 -0.68 12.23
C TRP A 47 -37.17 0.19 13.43
N CYS A 48 -35.88 0.26 13.73
CA CYS A 48 -35.40 1.40 14.50
C CYS A 48 -35.56 2.68 13.66
N GLU A 49 -36.05 3.74 14.28
CA GLU A 49 -35.98 5.09 13.69
C GLU A 49 -34.52 5.54 13.46
N HIS A 50 -34.34 6.72 12.85
CA HIS A 50 -33.02 7.32 12.63
C HIS A 50 -32.18 7.26 13.93
N PRO A 51 -30.96 6.68 13.89
CA PRO A 51 -30.11 6.66 15.06
C PRO A 51 -29.79 8.10 15.49
N PRO A 52 -29.70 8.37 16.81
CA PRO A 52 -29.27 9.66 17.32
C PRO A 52 -27.93 10.07 16.71
N GLU A 53 -27.82 11.34 16.30
CA GLU A 53 -26.62 11.93 15.72
C GLU A 53 -25.48 11.99 16.77
N ASN A 54 -24.79 10.88 16.95
CA ASN A 54 -23.56 10.84 17.72
C ASN A 54 -22.40 11.17 16.78
N SER A 55 -21.95 12.43 16.81
CA SER A 55 -20.77 12.84 16.06
C SER A 55 -19.50 12.22 16.65
N ILE A 56 -18.91 11.25 15.96
CA ILE A 56 -17.60 10.70 16.32
C ILE A 56 -16.51 11.54 15.64
N PRO A 57 -15.50 12.03 16.38
CA PRO A 57 -14.44 12.83 15.79
C PRO A 57 -13.60 12.00 14.82
N ASN A 58 -13.24 12.62 13.68
CA ASN A 58 -12.42 12.00 12.63
C ASN A 58 -13.02 10.71 12.04
N ALA A 59 -14.35 10.64 11.98
CA ALA A 59 -15.06 9.52 11.38
C ALA A 59 -16.31 9.97 10.63
N GLN A 60 -16.73 9.13 9.70
CA GLN A 60 -17.99 9.23 8.97
C GLN A 60 -18.83 7.99 9.33
N LEU A 61 -20.09 8.22 9.73
CA LEU A 61 -21.03 7.15 10.04
C LEU A 61 -21.88 6.84 8.80
N GLU A 62 -21.79 5.61 8.31
CA GLU A 62 -22.70 5.09 7.30
C GLU A 62 -23.83 4.33 8.00
N VAL A 63 -25.05 4.84 7.87
CA VAL A 63 -26.23 4.24 8.52
C VAL A 63 -27.04 3.47 7.48
N SER A 64 -27.26 2.19 7.77
CA SER A 64 -28.21 1.32 7.09
C SER A 64 -29.40 1.02 8.01
N ARG A 65 -30.35 0.20 7.55
CA ARG A 65 -31.62 -0.06 8.26
C ARG A 65 -31.47 -0.60 9.68
N ASN A 66 -30.49 -1.47 9.90
CA ASN A 66 -30.28 -2.14 11.18
C ASN A 66 -28.84 -2.04 11.70
N LYS A 67 -27.99 -1.28 11.01
CA LYS A 67 -26.55 -1.24 11.29
C LYS A 67 -25.99 0.14 10.96
N GLY A 68 -25.22 0.71 11.89
CA GLY A 68 -24.34 1.85 11.66
C GLY A 68 -22.90 1.39 11.58
N VAL A 69 -22.25 1.62 10.46
CA VAL A 69 -20.84 1.28 10.22
C VAL A 69 -20.00 2.55 10.33
N LEU A 70 -18.95 2.50 11.13
CA LEU A 70 -18.03 3.61 11.32
C LEU A 70 -16.86 3.53 10.34
N HIS A 71 -16.70 4.56 9.54
CA HIS A 71 -15.55 4.73 8.66
C HIS A 71 -14.65 5.84 9.20
N CYS A 72 -13.47 5.48 9.69
CA CYS A 72 -12.50 6.48 10.09
C CYS A 72 -12.03 7.30 8.88
N ASN A 73 -11.85 8.60 9.09
CA ASN A 73 -11.35 9.52 8.07
C ASN A 73 -9.92 9.14 7.64
N GLU A 74 -9.50 9.66 6.49
CA GLU A 74 -8.14 9.44 5.99
C GLU A 74 -7.09 9.84 7.04
N GLY A 75 -6.10 8.97 7.25
CA GLY A 75 -5.09 9.16 8.30
C GLY A 75 -5.49 8.59 9.67
N PHE A 76 -6.69 8.04 9.83
CA PHE A 76 -7.16 7.41 11.06
C PHE A 76 -7.55 5.95 10.83
N ARG A 77 -7.50 5.15 11.89
CA ARG A 77 -7.97 3.76 11.90
C ARG A 77 -8.75 3.47 13.18
N GLU A 78 -9.63 2.48 13.16
CA GLU A 78 -10.27 2.03 14.38
C GLU A 78 -9.25 1.32 15.27
N LYS A 79 -9.35 1.55 16.57
CA LYS A 79 -8.36 1.13 17.56
C LYS A 79 -8.32 -0.38 17.76
N ASP A 80 -9.49 -1.04 17.76
CA ASP A 80 -9.68 -2.45 18.09
C ASP A 80 -10.01 -3.33 16.86
N GLY A 81 -10.01 -2.75 15.66
CA GLY A 81 -10.30 -3.42 14.39
C GLY A 81 -11.79 -3.71 14.14
N ARG A 82 -12.71 -3.00 14.79
CA ARG A 82 -14.16 -3.15 14.61
C ARG A 82 -14.70 -2.07 13.68
N GLU A 83 -15.80 -2.37 13.00
CA GLU A 83 -16.48 -1.42 12.10
C GLU A 83 -17.94 -1.15 12.52
N ASP A 84 -18.55 -2.11 13.22
CA ASP A 84 -19.95 -2.06 13.67
C ASP A 84 -20.09 -1.10 14.85
N TYR A 85 -20.48 0.14 14.58
CA TYR A 85 -20.71 1.13 15.62
C TYR A 85 -22.05 0.94 16.32
N ALA A 86 -23.10 0.70 15.55
CA ALA A 86 -24.44 0.54 16.09
C ALA A 86 -25.17 -0.62 15.42
N THR A 87 -25.95 -1.36 16.19
CA THR A 87 -26.81 -2.45 15.70
C THR A 87 -28.21 -2.28 16.27
N CYS A 88 -29.22 -2.41 15.44
CA CYS A 88 -30.62 -2.37 15.83
C CYS A 88 -31.16 -3.78 15.98
N GLU A 89 -31.74 -4.08 17.14
CA GLU A 89 -32.47 -5.32 17.41
C GLU A 89 -33.73 -4.98 18.20
N ASN A 90 -34.89 -5.53 17.79
CA ASN A 90 -36.20 -5.30 18.44
C ASN A 90 -36.48 -3.81 18.72
N ASN A 91 -36.43 -2.97 17.68
CA ASN A 91 -36.63 -1.51 17.76
C ASN A 91 -35.67 -0.76 18.71
N THR A 92 -34.58 -1.38 19.15
CA THR A 92 -33.63 -0.79 20.08
C THR A 92 -32.22 -0.74 19.49
N TRP A 93 -31.66 0.46 19.37
CA TRP A 93 -30.26 0.65 18.98
C TRP A 93 -29.31 0.32 20.13
N SER A 94 -28.36 -0.56 19.86
CA SER A 94 -27.20 -0.84 20.71
C SER A 94 -25.96 -0.20 20.10
N TYR A 95 -25.10 0.40 20.93
CA TYR A 95 -23.90 1.12 20.49
C TYR A 95 -22.63 0.48 21.02
N GLN A 96 -21.60 0.45 20.19
CA GLN A 96 -20.25 0.09 20.56
C GLN A 96 -19.40 1.36 20.76
N SER A 97 -18.50 1.30 21.74
CA SER A 97 -17.51 2.36 21.94
C SER A 97 -16.35 2.13 20.97
N LEU A 98 -16.42 2.77 19.80
CA LEU A 98 -15.36 2.74 18.79
C LEU A 98 -14.55 4.05 18.83
N GLN A 99 -13.26 3.96 18.53
CA GLN A 99 -12.37 5.12 18.53
C GLN A 99 -11.48 5.13 17.29
N CYS A 100 -11.57 6.21 16.51
CA CYS A 100 -10.64 6.48 15.42
C CYS A 100 -9.35 7.10 15.97
N VAL A 101 -8.26 6.35 15.91
CA VAL A 101 -6.92 6.77 16.31
C VAL A 101 -6.06 7.07 15.10
N GLU A 102 -5.13 8.00 15.25
CA GLU A 102 -4.25 8.41 14.16
C GLU A 102 -3.34 7.25 13.71
N THR A 103 -3.22 7.08 12.40
CA THR A 103 -2.40 6.07 11.76
C THR A 103 -1.02 6.62 11.46
N PHE A 104 -0.01 5.92 11.96
CA PHE A 104 1.39 6.22 11.70
C PHE A 104 2.09 5.06 10.99
N CYS A 105 2.98 5.39 10.07
CA CYS A 105 3.91 4.43 9.51
C CYS A 105 5.05 4.12 10.48
N ASN A 106 5.59 2.90 10.36
CA ASN A 106 6.76 2.45 11.10
C ASN A 106 8.00 3.32 10.80
N SER A 107 8.98 3.31 11.69
CA SER A 107 10.23 4.03 11.49
C SER A 107 11.12 3.45 10.40
N ASP A 108 10.94 2.17 10.09
CA ASP A 108 11.82 1.42 9.20
C ASP A 108 11.26 1.36 7.78
N VAL A 109 12.08 1.73 6.80
CA VAL A 109 11.71 1.73 5.38
C VAL A 109 12.63 0.77 4.64
N GLY A 110 12.06 -0.34 4.15
CA GLY A 110 12.81 -1.33 3.37
C GLY A 110 14.02 -1.90 4.12
N ASN A 111 15.02 -2.34 3.36
CA ASN A 111 16.20 -3.06 3.87
C ASN A 111 17.49 -2.25 3.66
N VAL A 112 17.54 -1.00 4.12
CA VAL A 112 18.76 -0.18 4.06
C VAL A 112 19.39 -0.11 5.44
N ARG A 113 20.65 -0.54 5.57
CA ARG A 113 21.36 -0.45 6.83
C ARG A 113 21.79 1.00 7.07
N THR A 114 21.71 1.46 8.31
CA THR A 114 22.11 2.83 8.68
C THR A 114 23.57 3.17 8.35
N LEU A 115 24.43 2.16 8.19
CA LEU A 115 25.83 2.30 7.77
C LEU A 115 25.99 2.55 6.25
N GLU A 116 24.98 2.22 5.45
CA GLU A 116 24.97 2.34 3.99
C GLU A 116 24.20 3.60 3.55
N GLY A 117 23.10 3.90 4.22
CA GLY A 117 22.25 5.05 3.93
C GLY A 117 21.21 5.33 5.01
N VAL A 118 20.50 6.44 4.87
CA VAL A 118 19.44 6.89 5.80
C VAL A 118 18.24 7.37 5.01
N TRP A 119 17.04 7.06 5.51
CA TRP A 119 15.79 7.62 5.02
C TRP A 119 15.52 8.95 5.73
N ASN A 120 15.66 10.05 5.00
CA ASN A 120 15.41 11.38 5.54
C ASN A 120 13.94 11.76 5.36
N SER A 121 13.40 12.54 6.31
CA SER A 121 12.10 13.18 6.22
C SER A 121 12.29 14.69 6.38
N ASP A 122 11.45 15.49 5.72
CA ASP A 122 11.48 16.96 5.87
C ASP A 122 10.94 17.39 7.24
N SER A 123 10.20 16.51 7.92
CA SER A 123 9.71 16.72 9.28
C SER A 123 10.71 16.25 10.33
N LYS A 124 10.79 16.99 11.44
CA LYS A 124 11.53 16.59 12.66
C LYS A 124 10.70 15.67 13.57
N SER A 125 9.45 15.37 13.21
CA SER A 125 8.58 14.48 13.97
C SER A 125 9.13 13.06 13.98
N SER A 126 9.06 12.39 15.13
CA SER A 126 9.31 10.95 15.26
C SER A 126 8.11 10.10 14.82
N LYS A 127 6.94 10.73 14.62
CA LYS A 127 5.71 10.10 14.14
C LYS A 127 5.50 10.42 12.67
N TYR A 128 5.31 9.39 11.86
CA TYR A 128 5.15 9.49 10.40
C TYR A 128 3.68 9.33 10.02
N SER A 129 2.95 10.43 9.89
CA SER A 129 1.53 10.42 9.50
C SER A 129 1.35 10.03 8.02
N VAL A 130 0.14 9.57 7.69
CA VAL A 130 -0.27 9.26 6.32
C VAL A 130 -0.02 10.46 5.40
N GLY A 131 0.50 10.20 4.20
CA GLY A 131 0.90 11.21 3.22
C GLY A 131 2.31 11.78 3.41
N MET A 132 2.96 11.56 4.55
CA MET A 132 4.35 11.99 4.76
C MET A 132 5.30 11.26 3.82
N LYS A 133 6.34 11.97 3.34
CA LYS A 133 7.34 11.42 2.41
C LYS A 133 8.71 11.26 3.07
N ARG A 134 9.43 10.20 2.69
CA ARG A 134 10.84 9.99 3.05
C ARG A 134 11.67 9.68 1.83
N THR A 135 12.88 10.22 1.79
CA THR A 135 13.80 10.07 0.65
C THR A 135 15.10 9.41 1.09
N LEU A 136 15.56 8.43 0.30
CA LEU A 136 16.79 7.69 0.57
C LEU A 136 18.03 8.53 0.24
N LYS A 137 18.90 8.67 1.23
CA LYS A 137 20.22 9.28 1.10
C LYS A 137 21.31 8.27 1.46
N CYS A 138 22.08 7.82 0.47
CA CYS A 138 23.24 6.96 0.70
C CYS A 138 24.40 7.75 1.32
N LYS A 139 25.20 7.07 2.14
CA LYS A 139 26.42 7.59 2.73
C LYS A 139 27.54 7.66 1.68
N PRO A 140 28.61 8.46 1.91
CA PRO A 140 29.75 8.53 1.00
C PRO A 140 30.35 7.14 0.70
N GLY A 141 30.67 6.88 -0.57
CA GLY A 141 31.16 5.58 -1.03
C GLY A 141 30.08 4.52 -1.27
N TYR A 142 28.80 4.89 -1.15
CA TYR A 142 27.65 4.09 -1.57
C TYR A 142 26.84 4.83 -2.62
N ASN A 143 26.41 4.11 -3.64
CA ASN A 143 25.53 4.58 -4.68
C ASN A 143 24.11 4.05 -4.51
N ARG A 144 23.14 4.87 -4.94
CA ARG A 144 21.72 4.52 -4.93
C ARG A 144 21.44 3.54 -6.05
N GLU A 145 20.78 2.44 -5.74
CA GLU A 145 20.26 1.49 -6.72
C GLU A 145 18.79 1.18 -6.45
N GLY A 146 18.02 0.86 -7.49
CA GLY A 146 16.60 0.57 -7.38
C GLY A 146 15.72 1.82 -7.22
N HIS A 147 14.40 1.60 -7.24
CA HIS A 147 13.40 2.67 -7.26
C HIS A 147 12.08 2.23 -6.56
N PRO A 148 11.22 3.19 -6.14
CA PRO A 148 11.46 4.64 -6.06
C PRO A 148 12.35 5.02 -4.87
N LEU A 149 13.13 6.11 -5.01
CA LEU A 149 14.01 6.63 -3.94
C LEU A 149 13.24 7.43 -2.87
N THR A 150 12.00 7.78 -3.16
CA THR A 150 11.10 8.46 -2.23
C THR A 150 9.90 7.56 -1.99
N VAL A 151 9.60 7.33 -0.71
CA VAL A 151 8.43 6.59 -0.26
C VAL A 151 7.44 7.53 0.41
N THR A 152 6.16 7.17 0.36
CA THR A 152 5.07 7.91 1.03
C THR A 152 4.43 7.00 2.07
N CYS A 153 4.02 7.53 3.22
CA CYS A 153 3.27 6.78 4.21
C CYS A 153 1.84 6.56 3.70
N ASP A 154 1.46 5.30 3.49
CA ASP A 154 0.14 4.92 2.97
C ASP A 154 -0.90 4.85 4.09
N LYS A 155 -2.18 4.91 3.73
CA LYS A 155 -3.33 4.86 4.66
C LYS A 155 -3.35 3.60 5.53
N ASN A 156 -2.72 2.53 5.07
CA ASN A 156 -2.61 1.27 5.80
C ASN A 156 -1.54 1.31 6.91
N GLY A 157 -0.87 2.45 7.14
CA GLY A 157 0.20 2.58 8.12
C GLY A 157 1.51 1.92 7.68
N THR A 158 1.70 1.76 6.38
CA THR A 158 2.93 1.19 5.78
C THR A 158 3.47 2.13 4.72
N TRP A 159 4.79 2.17 4.55
CA TRP A 159 5.40 2.91 3.45
C TRP A 159 5.09 2.27 2.10
N THR A 160 4.92 3.09 1.06
CA THR A 160 4.82 2.63 -0.33
C THR A 160 6.01 1.73 -0.69
N ARG A 161 5.75 0.68 -1.47
CA ARG A 161 6.77 -0.32 -1.83
C ARG A 161 7.97 0.33 -2.53
N THR A 162 9.17 -0.08 -2.15
CA THR A 162 10.42 0.34 -2.79
C THR A 162 11.44 -0.78 -2.88
N THR A 163 12.26 -0.73 -3.94
CA THR A 163 13.46 -1.57 -4.12
C THR A 163 14.75 -0.78 -3.91
N ALA A 164 14.63 0.48 -3.49
CA ALA A 164 15.77 1.38 -3.32
C ALA A 164 16.72 0.88 -2.22
N THR A 165 17.99 0.77 -2.57
CA THR A 165 19.07 0.34 -1.68
C THR A 165 20.33 1.16 -1.90
N CYS A 166 21.27 1.08 -0.96
CA CYS A 166 22.58 1.70 -1.07
C CYS A 166 23.63 0.60 -1.25
N LYS A 167 24.27 0.55 -2.41
CA LYS A 167 25.36 -0.40 -2.67
C LYS A 167 26.70 0.28 -2.64
N LYS A 168 27.67 -0.37 -2.01
CA LYS A 168 29.03 0.14 -1.91
C LYS A 168 29.63 0.21 -3.31
N ASP A 169 30.28 1.33 -3.61
CA ASP A 169 31.06 1.43 -4.82
C ASP A 169 32.12 0.34 -4.81
N ARG A 170 32.15 -0.47 -5.86
CA ARG A 170 33.30 -1.33 -6.08
C ARG A 170 34.51 -0.39 -6.13
N PRO A 171 35.61 -0.70 -5.44
CA PRO A 171 36.82 0.08 -5.58
C PRO A 171 37.13 0.12 -7.08
N GLN A 172 37.01 1.30 -7.68
CA GLN A 172 37.63 1.53 -8.97
C GLN A 172 39.12 1.43 -8.68
N MET A 173 39.68 0.23 -8.89
CA MET A 173 41.12 0.09 -9.02
C MET A 173 41.47 1.02 -10.18
N ASP A 174 42.07 2.17 -9.85
CA ASP A 174 42.48 3.14 -10.83
C ASP A 174 43.59 2.50 -11.67
N TYR A 175 43.19 1.84 -12.75
CA TYR A 175 44.06 1.14 -13.67
C TYR A 175 45.08 2.08 -14.31
N ARG A 176 44.89 3.41 -14.20
CA ARG A 176 45.88 4.40 -14.59
C ARG A 176 47.11 4.34 -13.68
N ILE A 177 46.92 4.24 -12.37
CA ILE A 177 48.03 4.11 -11.41
C ILE A 177 48.78 2.79 -11.66
N LEU A 178 48.04 1.69 -11.84
CA LEU A 178 48.65 0.39 -12.15
C LEU A 178 49.44 0.41 -13.46
N ALA A 179 48.89 1.03 -14.52
CA ALA A 179 49.55 1.17 -15.81
C ALA A 179 50.82 2.03 -15.73
N ILE A 180 50.82 3.12 -14.93
CA ILE A 180 52.01 3.96 -14.72
C ILE A 180 53.12 3.19 -14.00
N VAL A 181 52.77 2.44 -12.95
CA VAL A 181 53.75 1.66 -12.17
C VAL A 181 54.35 0.55 -13.03
N VAL A 182 53.51 -0.21 -13.75
CA VAL A 182 53.97 -1.29 -14.65
C VAL A 182 54.79 -0.73 -15.80
N GLY A 183 54.34 0.37 -16.43
CA GLY A 183 55.08 1.03 -17.50
C GLY A 183 56.46 1.53 -17.05
N SER A 184 56.57 2.09 -15.84
CA SER A 184 57.84 2.55 -15.27
C SER A 184 58.80 1.38 -14.99
N LEU A 185 58.31 0.27 -14.45
CA LEU A 185 59.12 -0.93 -14.22
C LEU A 185 59.67 -1.48 -15.54
N VAL A 186 58.84 -1.55 -16.58
CA VAL A 186 59.26 -2.01 -17.91
C VAL A 186 60.30 -1.06 -18.53
N ALA A 187 60.06 0.25 -18.44
CA ALA A 187 60.97 1.27 -18.94
C ALA A 187 62.34 1.29 -18.25
N ILE A 188 62.43 0.85 -16.98
CA ILE A 188 63.71 0.77 -16.25
C ILE A 188 64.40 -0.58 -16.46
N THR A 189 63.64 -1.68 -16.43
CA THR A 189 64.21 -3.04 -16.50
C THR A 189 64.73 -3.38 -17.90
N ILE A 190 64.05 -2.98 -18.97
CA ILE A 190 64.47 -3.26 -20.35
C ILE A 190 65.85 -2.64 -20.66
N PRO A 191 66.10 -1.34 -20.43
CA PRO A 191 67.43 -0.75 -20.68
C PRO A 191 68.53 -1.41 -19.86
N ILE A 192 68.27 -1.76 -18.59
CA ILE A 192 69.24 -2.43 -17.74
C ILE A 192 69.60 -3.80 -18.32
N LEU A 193 68.61 -4.60 -18.73
CA LEU A 193 68.86 -5.90 -19.35
C LEU A 193 69.63 -5.78 -20.67
N VAL A 194 69.32 -4.77 -21.48
CA VAL A 194 70.03 -4.48 -22.73
C VAL A 194 71.49 -4.09 -22.44
N ALA A 195 71.72 -3.18 -21.50
CA ALA A 195 73.06 -2.74 -21.08
C ALA A 195 73.89 -3.92 -20.53
N VAL A 196 73.30 -4.77 -19.70
CA VAL A 196 73.95 -5.98 -19.16
C VAL A 196 74.31 -6.95 -20.30
N LYS A 197 73.41 -7.18 -21.27
CA LYS A 197 73.72 -8.04 -22.43
C LYS A 197 74.87 -7.48 -23.26
N ILE A 198 74.88 -6.17 -23.53
CA ILE A 198 75.95 -5.50 -24.26
C ILE A 198 77.28 -5.66 -23.52
N TYR A 199 77.29 -5.40 -22.21
CA TYR A 199 78.45 -5.56 -21.34
C TYR A 199 78.98 -7.00 -21.31
N LEU A 200 78.11 -8.00 -21.17
CA LEU A 200 78.51 -9.40 -21.19
C LEU A 200 79.05 -9.84 -22.56
N SER A 201 78.48 -9.32 -23.65
CA SER A 201 78.95 -9.55 -25.02
C SER A 201 80.36 -8.98 -25.23
N SER A 202 80.61 -7.74 -24.80
CA SER A 202 81.92 -7.12 -24.93
C SER A 202 82.96 -7.86 -24.09
N ARG A 203 82.62 -8.26 -22.85
CA ARG A 203 83.50 -9.07 -22.00
C ARG A 203 83.81 -10.44 -22.62
N LYS A 204 82.81 -11.11 -23.21
CA LYS A 204 83.00 -12.39 -23.94
C LYS A 204 83.87 -12.22 -25.20
N LYS A 205 83.79 -11.09 -25.90
CA LYS A 205 84.66 -10.78 -27.05
C LYS A 205 86.11 -10.57 -26.59
N ILE A 206 86.32 -9.81 -25.51
CA ILE A 206 87.64 -9.60 -24.91
C ILE A 206 88.24 -10.92 -24.41
N TYR A 207 87.46 -11.74 -23.71
CA TYR A 207 87.93 -13.05 -23.22
C TYR A 207 88.30 -14.01 -24.36
N ARG A 208 87.54 -13.98 -25.48
CA ARG A 208 87.89 -14.73 -26.70
C ARG A 208 89.14 -14.20 -27.41
N PHE A 209 89.40 -12.89 -27.32
CA PHE A 209 90.61 -12.28 -27.87
C PHE A 209 91.86 -12.63 -27.04
N ILE A 210 91.75 -12.62 -25.71
CA ILE A 210 92.83 -13.02 -24.80
C ILE A 210 93.16 -14.51 -24.95
N ARG A 211 92.17 -15.39 -25.13
CA ARG A 211 92.39 -16.85 -25.28
C ARG A 211 92.98 -17.28 -26.63
N ARG A 212 92.99 -16.41 -27.64
CA ARG A 212 93.56 -16.69 -28.99
C ARG A 212 95.01 -16.20 -29.15
N ARG A 213 95.58 -15.61 -28.12
CA ARG A 213 96.99 -15.22 -28.02
C ARG A 213 97.70 -16.17 -27.07
#